data_AF-A0A7C3XX94-F1
#
_entry.id   AF-A0A7C3XX94-F1
#
_cell.length_a   1.000
_cell.length_b   1.000
_cell.length_c   1.000
_cell.angle_alpha   90.00
_cell.angle_beta   90.00
_cell.angle_gamma   90.00
#
_symmetry.space_group_name_H-M   'P 1'
#
loop_
_entity.id
_entity.type
_entity.pdbx_description
1 polymer ?
#
loop_
_entity_poly.entity_id
_entity_poly.type
_entity_poly.pdbx_seq_one_letter_code
_entity_poly.pdbx_strand_id
1 'polypeptide(L)' 'EELEKLSEDAGVYKSVGGIMVRSSRDALKKELSEQKETLDLRIKALQKQEERSIQRLREMREKIDKELKSGAAEGAGG' A
#
# COMPACT_ATOMS: atom_id res chain seq x y z
N GLU A 1 -20.67 3.31 -5.93
CA GLU A 1 -21.66 2.25 -6.18
C GLU A 1 -22.90 2.36 -5.30
N GLU A 2 -22.90 2.00 -4.01
CA GLU A 2 -24.16 2.02 -3.23
C GLU A 2 -24.78 3.41 -3.05
N LEU A 3 -23.96 4.43 -2.78
CA LEU A 3 -24.45 5.82 -2.70
C LEU A 3 -24.98 6.36 -4.04
N GLU A 4 -24.68 5.73 -5.17
CA GLU A 4 -25.15 6.17 -6.49
C GLU A 4 -26.57 5.72 -6.79
N LYS A 5 -27.04 4.69 -6.07
CA LYS A 5 -28.39 4.15 -6.20
C LYS A 5 -29.43 4.91 -5.38
N LEU A 6 -28.98 5.84 -4.52
CA LEU A 6 -29.82 6.61 -3.61
C LEU A 6 -30.25 7.95 -4.21
N SER A 7 -31.47 8.38 -3.91
CA SER A 7 -31.96 9.73 -4.22
C SER A 7 -31.14 10.81 -3.51
N GLU A 8 -31.15 12.05 -4.00
CA GLU A 8 -30.33 13.13 -3.44
C GLU A 8 -30.77 13.51 -2.01
N ASP A 9 -32.05 13.34 -1.73
CA ASP A 9 -32.72 13.62 -0.45
C ASP A 9 -32.65 12.43 0.53
N ALA A 10 -32.06 11.30 0.13
CA ALA A 10 -31.88 10.16 0.99
C ALA A 10 -31.06 10.53 2.23
N GLY A 11 -31.61 10.23 3.42
CA GLY A 11 -30.91 10.43 4.68
C GLY A 11 -29.72 9.50 4.80
N VAL A 12 -28.52 10.00 4.51
CA VAL A 12 -27.28 9.24 4.69
C VAL A 12 -26.56 9.65 5.97
N TYR A 13 -25.89 8.69 6.58
CA TYR A 13 -25.17 8.87 7.82
C TYR A 13 -23.78 8.26 7.69
N LYS A 14 -22.78 8.93 8.26
CA LYS A 14 -21.43 8.39 8.36
C LYS A 14 -21.11 8.02 9.80
N SER A 15 -20.37 6.93 9.97
CA SER A 15 -19.85 6.55 11.28
C SER A 15 -18.64 7.41 11.62
N VAL A 16 -18.64 7.99 12.81
CA VAL A 16 -17.49 8.70 13.39
C VAL A 16 -17.27 8.13 14.78
N GLY A 17 -16.33 7.19 14.90
CA GLY A 17 -16.12 6.43 16.14
C GLY A 17 -17.34 5.57 16.48
N GLY A 18 -17.98 5.86 17.61
CA GLY A 18 -19.18 5.14 18.08
C GLY A 18 -20.52 5.80 17.74
N ILE A 19 -20.53 6.90 16.97
CA ILE A 19 -21.75 7.65 16.64
C ILE A 19 -21.98 7.77 15.13
N MET A 20 -23.23 7.99 14.74
CA MET A 20 -23.64 8.23 13.36
C MET A 20 -23.98 9.70 13.15
N VAL A 21 -23.32 10.35 12.19
CA VAL A 21 -23.51 11.76 11.86
C VAL A 21 -24.19 11.88 10.50
N ARG A 22 -25.28 12.64 10.42
CA ARG A 22 -26.00 12.88 9.14
C ARG A 22 -25.09 13.63 8.17
N SER A 23 -25.08 13.21 6.91
CA SER A 23 -24.37 13.85 5.81
C SER A 23 -25.30 13.96 4.59
N SER A 24 -24.88 14.70 3.56
CA SER A 24 -25.47 14.57 2.23
C SER A 24 -24.80 13.45 1.43
N ARG A 25 -25.54 12.89 0.48
CA ARG A 25 -25.05 11.85 -0.44
C ARG A 25 -23.80 12.33 -1.19
N ASP A 26 -23.82 13.55 -1.69
CA ASP A 26 -22.74 14.07 -2.55
C ASP A 26 -21.49 14.43 -1.74
N ALA A 27 -21.65 14.98 -0.53
CA ALA A 27 -20.53 15.22 0.37
C ALA A 27 -19.84 13.90 0.75
N LEU A 28 -20.62 12.86 1.05
CA LEU A 28 -20.08 11.55 1.39
C LEU A 28 -19.42 10.86 0.19
N LYS A 29 -19.98 10.98 -1.01
CA LYS A 29 -19.34 10.51 -2.24
C LYS A 29 -17.99 11.18 -2.49
N LYS A 30 -17.93 12.50 -2.34
CA LYS A 30 -16.69 13.27 -2.51
C LYS A 30 -15.63 12.82 -1.49
N GLU A 31 -16.00 12.75 -0.21
CA GLU A 31 -15.12 12.29 0.87
C GLU A 31 -14.57 10.87 0.59
N LEU A 32 -15.43 9.92 0.19
CA LEU A 32 -15.01 8.56 -0.14
C LEU A 32 -14.11 8.51 -1.39
N SER A 33 -14.35 9.36 -2.39
CA SER A 33 -13.49 9.46 -3.57
C SER A 33 -12.09 9.96 -3.21
N GLU A 34 -12.00 11.04 -2.43
CA GLU A 34 -10.72 11.58 -1.95
C GLU A 34 -9.96 10.58 -1.07
N GLN A 35 -10.69 9.84 -0.21
CA GLN A 35 -10.12 8.74 0.57
C GLN A 35 -9.60 7.61 -0.31
N LYS A 36 -10.34 7.22 -1.35
CA LYS A 36 -9.92 6.19 -2.31
C LYS A 36 -8.64 6.62 -3.04
N GLU A 37 -8.59 7.84 -3.56
CA GLU A 37 -7.39 8.38 -4.21
C GLU A 37 -6.18 8.39 -3.26
N THR A 38 -6.39 8.77 -2.01
CA THR A 38 -5.35 8.74 -0.96
C THR A 38 -4.85 7.32 -0.72
N LEU A 39 -5.76 6.35 -0.62
CA LEU A 39 -5.42 4.93 -0.44
C LEU A 39 -4.67 4.37 -1.65
N ASP A 40 -5.09 4.71 -2.87
CA ASP A 40 -4.45 4.27 -4.10
C ASP A 40 -3.00 4.80 -4.19
N LEU A 41 -2.76 6.05 -3.78
CA LEU A 41 -1.40 6.61 -3.67
C LEU A 41 -0.56 5.85 -2.64
N ARG A 42 -1.14 5.53 -1.48
CA ARG A 42 -0.46 4.78 -0.42
C ARG A 42 -0.11 3.36 -0.88
N ILE A 43 -1.01 2.70 -1.61
CA ILE A 43 -0.77 1.37 -2.21
C ILE A 43 0.42 1.45 -3.16
N LYS A 44 0.43 2.41 -4.09
CA LYS A 44 1.55 2.59 -5.04
C LYS A 44 2.88 2.84 -4.32
N ALA A 45 2.87 3.64 -3.26
CA ALA A 45 4.06 3.90 -2.46
C ALA A 45 4.59 2.63 -1.78
N LEU A 46 3.69 1.81 -1.20
CA LEU A 46 4.02 0.54 -0.58
C LEU A 46 4.56 -0.49 -1.59
N GLN A 47 3.94 -0.61 -2.77
CA GLN A 47 4.44 -1.48 -3.85
C GLN A 47 5.87 -1.10 -4.25
N LYS A 48 6.15 0.20 -4.45
CA LYS A 48 7.50 0.67 -4.77
C LYS A 48 8.49 0.42 -3.61
N GLN A 49 8.03 0.44 -2.37
CA GLN A 49 8.86 0.10 -1.20
C GLN A 49 9.16 -1.40 -1.13
N GLU A 50 8.19 -2.24 -1.44
CA GLU A 50 8.34 -3.69 -1.52
C GLU A 50 9.36 -4.06 -2.62
N GLU A 51 9.20 -3.54 -3.83
CA GLU A 51 10.13 -3.77 -4.94
C GLU A 51 11.58 -3.42 -4.57
N ARG A 52 11.80 -2.24 -3.96
CA ARG A 52 13.13 -1.83 -3.48
C ARG A 52 13.68 -2.78 -2.41
N SER A 53 12.82 -3.28 -1.53
CA SER A 53 13.23 -4.20 -0.47
C SER A 53 13.64 -5.55 -1.05
N ILE A 54 12.86 -6.08 -1.99
CA ILE A 54 13.18 -7.32 -2.72
C ILE A 54 14.49 -7.17 -3.49
N GLN A 55 14.69 -6.06 -4.19
CA GLN A 55 15.91 -5.81 -4.95
C GLN A 55 17.15 -5.80 -4.05
N ARG A 56 17.09 -5.10 -2.89
CA ARG A 56 18.17 -5.09 -1.91
C ARG A 56 18.47 -6.48 -1.36
N LEU A 57 17.44 -7.29 -1.10
CA LEU A 57 17.62 -8.67 -0.65
C LEU A 57 18.36 -9.53 -1.69
N ARG A 58 18.01 -9.38 -2.97
CA ARG A 58 18.71 -10.07 -4.08
C ARG A 58 20.17 -9.66 -4.16
N GLU A 59 20.46 -8.36 -4.14
CA GLU A 59 21.83 -7.84 -4.16
C GLU A 59 22.64 -8.30 -2.94
N MET A 60 22.04 -8.36 -1.75
CA MET A 60 22.70 -8.89 -0.56
C MET A 60 23.02 -10.38 -0.71
N ARG A 61 22.08 -11.18 -1.24
CA ARG A 61 22.31 -12.59 -1.50
C ARG A 61 23.44 -12.81 -2.51
N GLU A 62 23.44 -12.07 -3.61
CA GLU A 62 24.50 -12.15 -4.62
C GLU A 62 25.87 -11.78 -4.06
N LYS A 63 25.95 -10.76 -3.20
CA LYS A 63 27.19 -10.39 -2.50
C LYS A 63 27.66 -11.53 -1.60
N ILE A 64 26.78 -12.09 -0.77
CA ILE A 64 27.12 -13.22 0.11
C ILE A 64 27.62 -14.42 -0.70
N ASP A 65 26.92 -14.79 -1.78
CA ASP A 65 27.29 -15.90 -2.64
C ASP A 65 28.65 -15.66 -3.33
N LYS A 66 28.96 -14.42 -3.70
CA LYS A 66 30.25 -14.03 -4.28
C LYS A 66 31.39 -14.17 -3.26
N GLU A 67 31.21 -13.63 -2.05
CA GLU A 67 32.22 -13.70 -0.99
C GLU A 67 32.50 -15.15 -0.55
N LEU A 68 31.46 -16.00 -0.49
CA LEU A 68 31.62 -17.42 -0.19
C LEU A 68 32.42 -18.16 -1.28
N LYS A 69 32.19 -17.82 -2.56
CA LYS A 69 32.93 -18.41 -3.68
C LYS A 69 34.39 -17.92 -3.73
N SER A 70 34.65 -16.66 -3.42
CA SER A 70 36.03 -16.14 -3.35
C SER A 70 36.80 -16.72 -2.15
N GLY A 71 36.16 -16.88 -0.98
CA GLY A 71 36.78 -17.51 0.18
C GLY A 71 37.09 -19.00 0.00
N ALA A 72 36.31 -19.72 -0.82
CA ALA A 72 36.57 -21.12 -1.15
C ALA A 72 37.78 -21.31 -2.09
N ALA A 73 38.14 -20.30 -2.88
CA ALA A 73 39.29 -20.37 -3.80
C ALA A 73 40.65 -20.17 -3.10
N GLU A 74 40.69 -19.48 -1.96
CA GLU A 74 41.91 -19.31 -1.16
C GLU A 74 42.22 -20.50 -0.22
N GLY A 75 41.23 -21.35 0.08
CA GLY A 75 41.41 -22.52 0.96
C GLY A 75 41.92 -23.80 0.28
N ALA A 76 41.94 -23.86 -1.06
CA ALA A 76 42.35 -25.05 -1.82
C ALA A 76 43.79 -24.98 -2.37
N GLY A 77 44.53 -23.92 -2.04
CA GLY A 77 45.90 -23.66 -2.52
C GLY A 77 47.01 -23.71 -1.47
N GLY A 78 46.72 -24.22 -0.26
CA GLY A 78 47.69 -24.38 0.85
C GLY A 78 47.91 -25.83 1.23
#